data_AF-A0A933AVQ7-F1
#
_entry.id   AF-A0A933AVQ7-F1
#
_cell.length_a   1.000
_cell.length_b   1.000
_cell.length_c   1.000
_cell.angle_alpha   90.00
_cell.angle_beta   90.00
_cell.angle_gamma   90.00
#
_symmetry.space_group_name_H-M   'P 1'
#
loop_
_entity.id
_entity.type
_entity.pdbx_description
1 polymer ?
#
loop_
_entity_poly.entity_id
_entity_poly.type
_entity_poly.pdbx_seq_one_letter_code
_entity_poly.pdbx_strand_id
1 'polypeptide(L)'
;MLLARTCCQPDTFDVAVNPLTSFGYFEDPEDDRRVARNVYSSLKPGGAFVIELMGKEVLARVFQQRDWNEHDGVLMLAERKVSQNWSWLENRWIMIKGDTRTQLRYSHRIYSAAELVSLLTECGFRRVDVAGDLTRSRCNHSAKWLLVVGHR
;
A
#
# COMPACT_ATOMS: atom_id res chain seq x y z
N MET A 1 11.36 5.60 4.20
CA MET A 1 10.59 6.14 3.07
C MET A 1 11.32 7.19 2.22
N LEU A 2 12.24 8.01 2.78
CA LEU A 2 13.00 9.02 2.02
C LEU A 2 13.81 8.45 0.84
N LEU A 3 14.42 7.27 0.99
CA LEU A 3 15.21 6.63 -0.07
C LEU A 3 14.38 6.26 -1.31
N ALA A 4 13.09 5.93 -1.18
CA ALA A 4 12.27 5.53 -2.34
C ALA A 4 12.03 6.70 -3.31
N ARG A 5 11.97 7.94 -2.81
CA ARG A 5 11.73 9.15 -3.62
C ARG A 5 12.94 9.56 -4.45
N THR A 6 14.14 9.14 -4.06
CA THR A 6 15.41 9.57 -4.67
C THR A 6 16.21 8.41 -5.26
N CYS A 7 15.92 7.16 -4.89
CA CYS A 7 16.58 5.99 -5.47
C CYS A 7 16.10 5.79 -6.91
N CYS A 8 17.01 6.03 -7.86
CA CYS A 8 16.86 5.68 -9.25
C CYS A 8 18.19 5.11 -9.73
N GLN A 9 18.20 3.84 -10.10
CA GLN A 9 19.37 3.13 -10.63
C GLN A 9 18.94 2.52 -11.96
N PRO A 10 19.11 3.24 -13.08
CA PRO A 10 18.52 2.86 -14.36
C PRO A 10 18.87 1.42 -14.77
N ASP A 11 17.87 0.70 -15.28
CA ASP A 11 18.01 -0.65 -15.86
C ASP A 11 18.79 -1.65 -15.00
N THR A 12 18.66 -1.54 -13.68
CA THR A 12 19.48 -2.30 -12.71
C THR A 12 18.75 -3.52 -12.15
N PHE A 13 17.44 -3.41 -11.90
CA PHE A 13 16.69 -4.44 -11.18
C PHE A 13 15.77 -5.23 -12.10
N ASP A 14 15.68 -6.54 -11.89
CA ASP A 14 14.70 -7.39 -12.58
C ASP A 14 13.30 -7.25 -11.93
N VAL A 15 13.25 -7.08 -10.61
CA VAL A 15 12.00 -6.94 -9.85
C VAL A 15 12.17 -5.90 -8.74
N ALA A 16 11.14 -5.07 -8.57
CA ALA A 16 10.95 -4.21 -7.41
C ALA A 16 9.70 -4.64 -6.65
N VAL A 17 9.74 -4.60 -5.31
CA VAL A 17 8.64 -5.05 -4.46
C VAL A 17 8.30 -3.98 -3.42
N ASN A 18 7.02 -3.66 -3.29
CA ASN A 18 6.46 -2.82 -2.22
C ASN A 18 5.39 -3.64 -1.46
N PRO A 19 5.77 -4.32 -0.37
CA PRO A 19 4.87 -5.21 0.35
C PRO A 19 4.11 -4.50 1.48
N LEU A 20 3.08 -5.17 2.00
CA LEU A 20 2.41 -4.86 3.28
C LEU A 20 1.89 -3.42 3.43
N THR A 21 1.22 -2.88 2.41
CA THR A 21 0.65 -1.50 2.47
C THR A 21 1.74 -0.48 2.76
N SER A 22 2.84 -0.51 2.01
CA SER A 22 3.94 0.45 2.15
C SER A 22 3.94 1.55 1.08
N PHE A 23 2.85 1.64 0.30
CA PHE A 23 2.60 2.67 -0.71
C PHE A 23 1.48 3.60 -0.21
N GLY A 24 1.56 4.91 -0.45
CA GLY A 24 0.52 5.87 -0.03
C GLY A 24 0.83 6.72 1.20
N TYR A 25 1.96 6.54 1.89
CA TYR A 25 2.24 7.27 3.15
C TYR A 25 2.82 8.68 2.95
N PHE A 26 3.12 9.09 1.70
CA PHE A 26 3.54 10.47 1.45
C PHE A 26 2.34 11.42 1.52
N GLU A 27 2.57 12.62 2.05
CA GLU A 27 1.56 13.69 2.11
C GLU A 27 1.13 14.13 0.71
N ASP A 28 2.09 14.36 -0.19
CA ASP A 28 1.84 14.74 -1.57
C ASP A 28 1.58 13.48 -2.44
N PRO A 29 0.42 13.39 -3.12
CA PRO A 29 0.15 12.32 -4.08
C PRO A 29 1.16 12.19 -5.21
N GLU A 30 1.85 13.27 -5.57
CA GLU A 30 2.87 13.25 -6.61
C GLU A 30 4.12 12.49 -6.18
N ASP A 31 4.37 12.35 -4.88
CA ASP A 31 5.48 11.55 -4.39
C ASP A 31 5.30 10.05 -4.67
N ASP A 32 4.07 9.54 -4.62
CA ASP A 32 3.78 8.16 -4.99
C ASP A 32 4.01 7.94 -6.48
N ARG A 33 3.57 8.88 -7.33
CA ARG A 33 3.86 8.85 -8.77
C ARG A 33 5.35 8.92 -9.04
N ARG A 34 6.08 9.76 -8.30
CA ARG A 34 7.54 9.85 -8.40
C ARG A 34 8.22 8.54 -8.04
N VAL A 35 7.79 7.86 -6.97
CA VAL A 35 8.29 6.52 -6.64
C VAL A 35 7.99 5.55 -7.79
N ALA A 36 6.78 5.51 -8.32
CA ALA A 36 6.44 4.64 -9.43
C ALA A 36 7.29 4.90 -10.69
N ARG A 37 7.54 6.16 -11.05
CA ARG A 37 8.44 6.54 -12.16
C ARG A 37 9.90 6.16 -11.91
N ASN A 38 10.39 6.35 -10.69
CA ASN A 38 11.74 5.96 -10.32
C ASN A 38 11.91 4.43 -10.39
N VAL A 39 10.92 3.69 -9.90
CA VAL A 39 10.90 2.23 -10.00
C VAL A 39 10.88 1.80 -11.45
N TYR A 40 9.99 2.35 -12.28
CA TYR A 40 9.96 2.07 -13.72
C TYR A 40 11.35 2.27 -14.34
N SER A 41 11.96 3.45 -14.13
CA SER A 41 13.29 3.77 -14.65
C SER A 41 14.38 2.80 -14.16
N SER A 42 14.24 2.28 -12.94
CA SER A 42 15.23 1.39 -12.35
C SER A 42 15.09 -0.08 -12.75
N LEU A 43 13.94 -0.46 -13.31
CA LEU A 43 13.70 -1.83 -13.79
C LEU A 43 14.39 -2.06 -15.14
N LYS A 44 14.96 -3.24 -15.38
CA LYS A 44 15.38 -3.63 -16.74
C LYS A 44 14.16 -3.72 -17.67
N PRO A 45 14.34 -3.64 -19.01
CA PRO A 45 13.29 -4.05 -19.95
C PRO A 45 12.76 -5.45 -19.62
N GLY A 46 11.44 -5.61 -19.50
CA GLY A 46 10.82 -6.87 -19.06
C GLY A 46 10.80 -7.08 -17.54
N GLY A 47 11.31 -6.13 -16.75
CA GLY A 47 11.24 -6.17 -15.30
C GLY A 47 9.84 -5.84 -14.75
N ALA A 48 9.61 -6.16 -13.48
CA ALA A 48 8.30 -6.03 -12.85
C ALA A 48 8.33 -5.24 -11.53
N PHE A 49 7.28 -4.45 -11.29
CA PHE A 49 7.00 -3.82 -10.01
C PHE A 49 5.79 -4.49 -9.35
N VAL A 50 5.99 -5.06 -8.17
CA VAL A 50 4.95 -5.74 -7.39
C VAL A 50 4.55 -4.86 -6.20
N ILE A 51 3.27 -4.51 -6.12
CA ILE A 51 2.68 -3.77 -5.00
C ILE A 51 1.65 -4.67 -4.31
N GLU A 52 1.83 -4.90 -3.01
CA GLU A 52 0.87 -5.60 -2.16
C GLU A 52 0.35 -4.63 -1.08
N LEU A 53 -0.95 -4.39 -1.05
CA LEU A 53 -1.57 -3.51 -0.06
C LEU A 53 -3.02 -3.90 0.27
N MET A 54 -3.54 -3.31 1.35
CA MET A 54 -4.96 -3.34 1.67
C MET A 54 -5.73 -2.38 0.74
N GLY A 55 -6.29 -2.90 -0.35
CA GLY A 55 -7.00 -2.08 -1.34
C GLY A 55 -8.35 -1.59 -0.85
N LYS A 56 -8.90 -0.54 -1.48
CA LYS A 56 -10.22 0.03 -1.13
C LYS A 56 -11.33 -1.02 -1.15
N GLU A 57 -11.29 -1.94 -2.10
CA GLU A 57 -12.29 -3.00 -2.28
C GLU A 57 -12.30 -3.98 -1.11
N VAL A 58 -11.11 -4.34 -0.63
CA VAL A 58 -10.96 -5.23 0.52
C VAL A 58 -11.31 -4.46 1.79
N LEU A 59 -10.75 -3.26 1.96
CA LEU A 59 -10.96 -2.43 3.13
C LEU A 59 -12.43 -2.11 3.31
N ALA A 60 -13.17 -1.72 2.26
CA ALA A 60 -14.60 -1.41 2.35
C ALA A 60 -15.44 -2.59 2.84
N ARG A 61 -15.03 -3.83 2.54
CA ARG A 61 -15.71 -5.05 2.99
C ARG A 61 -15.43 -5.38 4.45
N VAL A 62 -14.18 -5.17 4.91
CA VAL A 62 -13.72 -5.58 6.24
C VAL A 62 -13.53 -4.41 7.20
N PHE A 63 -13.95 -3.19 6.81
CA PHE A 63 -13.65 -1.98 7.55
C PHE A 63 -14.23 -2.05 8.95
N GLN A 64 -13.34 -1.91 9.93
CA GLN A 64 -13.70 -1.80 11.33
C GLN A 64 -13.09 -0.51 11.89
N GLN A 65 -13.98 0.40 12.30
CA GLN A 65 -13.59 1.72 12.80
C GLN A 65 -12.75 1.62 14.08
N ARG A 66 -13.04 0.62 14.92
CA ARG A 66 -12.33 0.36 16.17
C ARG A 66 -12.18 -1.13 16.38
N ASP A 67 -10.95 -1.57 16.60
CA ASP A 67 -10.66 -2.92 17.06
C ASP A 67 -9.62 -2.88 18.18
N TRP A 68 -9.45 -4.03 18.83
CA TRP A 68 -8.41 -4.23 19.81
C TRP A 68 -8.00 -5.70 19.80
N ASN A 69 -6.76 -5.94 20.20
CA ASN A 69 -6.20 -7.26 20.41
C ASN A 69 -5.20 -7.21 21.55
N GLU A 70 -5.02 -8.35 22.23
CA GLU A 70 -4.03 -8.50 23.28
C GLU A 70 -3.02 -9.56 22.88
N HIS A 71 -1.73 -9.26 23.03
CA HIS A 71 -0.65 -10.21 22.79
C HIS A 71 0.48 -9.94 23.80
N ASP A 72 0.97 -10.99 24.47
CA ASP A 72 2.04 -10.91 25.48
C ASP A 72 1.83 -9.81 26.55
N GLY A 73 0.59 -9.66 27.03
CA GLY A 73 0.23 -8.66 28.03
C GLY A 73 0.28 -7.21 27.53
N VAL A 74 0.31 -7.01 26.21
CA VAL A 74 0.17 -5.70 25.56
C VAL A 74 -1.20 -5.63 24.92
N LEU A 75 -2.03 -4.69 25.40
CA LEU A 75 -3.31 -4.37 24.79
C LEU A 75 -3.07 -3.33 23.69
N MET A 76 -3.38 -3.69 22.45
CA MET A 76 -3.31 -2.81 21.28
C MET A 76 -4.73 -2.46 20.85
N LEU A 77 -5.02 -1.17 20.73
CA LEU A 77 -6.28 -0.65 20.22
C LEU A 77 -5.98 0.14 18.94
N ALA A 78 -6.73 -0.12 17.88
CA ALA A 78 -6.67 0.70 16.67
C ALA A 78 -8.00 1.43 16.45
N GLU A 79 -7.91 2.74 16.21
CA GLU A 79 -8.99 3.54 15.67
C GLU A 79 -8.65 3.92 14.23
N ARG A 80 -9.63 3.79 13.33
CA ARG A 80 -9.51 4.09 11.90
C ARG A 80 -10.61 5.03 11.47
N LYS A 81 -10.28 5.97 10.60
CA LYS A 81 -11.26 6.88 9.99
C LYS A 81 -10.93 7.06 8.52
N VAL A 82 -11.91 6.79 7.67
CA VAL A 82 -11.82 7.11 6.25
C VAL A 82 -12.09 8.60 6.08
N SER A 83 -11.27 9.28 5.27
CA SER A 83 -11.46 10.70 4.93
C SER A 83 -11.21 10.96 3.44
N GLN A 84 -11.52 12.18 3.00
CA GLN A 84 -11.36 12.65 1.62
C GLN A 84 -11.98 11.68 0.59
N ASN A 85 -13.26 11.33 0.77
CA ASN A 85 -14.01 10.46 -0.14
C ASN A 85 -13.32 9.11 -0.40
N TRP A 86 -12.94 8.39 0.66
CA TRP A 86 -12.26 7.09 0.54
C TRP A 86 -10.89 7.14 -0.12
N SER A 87 -10.20 8.28 -0.15
CA SER A 87 -8.82 8.37 -0.62
C SER A 87 -7.78 8.30 0.50
N TRP A 88 -8.18 8.60 1.74
CA TRP A 88 -7.28 8.58 2.90
C TRP A 88 -7.82 7.72 4.04
N LEU A 89 -6.88 7.07 4.75
CA LEU A 89 -7.13 6.35 5.99
C LEU A 89 -6.31 6.95 7.12
N GLU A 90 -6.98 7.60 8.06
CA GLU A 90 -6.40 8.08 9.32
C GLU A 90 -6.40 6.92 10.34
N ASN A 91 -5.24 6.67 10.94
CA ASN A 91 -5.04 5.60 11.91
C ASN A 91 -4.53 6.18 13.23
N ARG A 92 -5.03 5.63 14.33
CA ARG A 92 -4.51 5.87 15.68
C ARG A 92 -4.34 4.52 16.36
N TRP A 93 -3.11 4.20 16.70
CA TRP A 93 -2.78 3.02 17.51
C TRP A 93 -2.50 3.44 18.93
N ILE A 94 -3.08 2.74 19.89
CA ILE A 94 -2.86 2.93 21.31
C ILE A 94 -2.37 1.58 21.85
N MET A 95 -1.19 1.57 22.47
CA MET A 95 -0.61 0.39 23.10
C MET A 95 -0.58 0.63 24.60
N ILE A 96 -1.07 -0.34 25.37
CA ILE A 96 -1.10 -0.32 26.83
C ILE A 96 -0.35 -1.55 27.33
N LYS A 97 0.66 -1.35 28.18
CA LYS A 97 1.45 -2.41 28.83
C LYS A 97 1.68 -2.04 30.28
N GLY A 98 1.02 -2.72 31.21
CA GLY A 98 0.97 -2.31 32.61
C GLY A 98 0.47 -0.86 32.72
N ASP A 99 1.23 -0.02 33.42
CA ASP A 99 0.91 1.41 33.60
C ASP A 99 1.37 2.30 32.43
N THR A 100 2.03 1.73 31.42
CA THR A 100 2.53 2.49 30.26
C THR A 100 1.49 2.53 29.15
N ARG A 101 1.21 3.74 28.65
CA ARG A 101 0.40 3.97 27.46
C ARG A 101 1.19 4.74 26.41
N THR A 102 1.30 4.18 25.22
CA THR A 102 1.91 4.83 24.05
C THR A 102 0.88 4.96 22.94
N GLN A 103 1.02 6.01 22.13
CA GLN A 103 0.13 6.24 21.00
C GLN A 103 0.91 6.65 19.75
N LEU A 104 0.50 6.12 18.62
CA LEU A 104 0.97 6.51 17.29
C LEU A 104 -0.22 6.99 16.46
N ARG A 105 -0.05 8.09 15.73
CA ARG A 105 -1.00 8.54 14.71
C ARG A 105 -0.28 8.59 13.38
N TYR A 106 -0.93 8.09 12.34
CA TYR A 106 -0.44 8.14 10.98
C TYR A 106 -1.61 8.10 10.01
N SER A 107 -1.40 8.60 8.81
CA SER A 107 -2.37 8.51 7.73
C SER A 107 -1.65 8.04 6.47
N HIS A 108 -2.41 7.42 5.58
CA HIS A 108 -1.93 7.04 4.27
C HIS A 108 -3.07 7.08 3.26
N ARG A 109 -2.70 7.26 2.00
CA ARG A 109 -3.61 7.09 0.88
C ARG A 109 -3.92 5.61 0.70
N ILE A 110 -5.20 5.34 0.46
CA ILE A 110 -5.70 4.03 0.10
C ILE A 110 -6.05 4.05 -1.38
N TYR A 111 -5.83 2.92 -2.05
CA TYR A 111 -6.00 2.80 -3.48
C TYR A 111 -6.94 1.65 -3.83
N SER A 112 -7.79 1.87 -4.82
CA SER A 112 -8.48 0.81 -5.55
C SER A 112 -7.55 0.17 -6.57
N ALA A 113 -7.92 -1.00 -7.07
CA ALA A 113 -7.25 -1.65 -8.19
C ALA A 113 -7.19 -0.73 -9.41
N ALA A 114 -8.31 -0.07 -9.74
CA ALA A 114 -8.40 0.83 -10.88
C ALA A 114 -7.45 2.04 -10.77
N GLU A 115 -7.34 2.64 -9.58
CA GLU A 115 -6.44 3.77 -9.36
C GLU A 115 -4.96 3.39 -9.48
N LEU A 116 -4.55 2.22 -8.96
CA LEU A 116 -3.18 1.73 -9.14
C LEU A 116 -2.88 1.38 -10.59
N VAL A 117 -3.83 0.76 -11.30
CA VAL A 117 -3.68 0.49 -12.74
C VAL A 117 -3.49 1.78 -13.52
N SER A 118 -4.30 2.81 -13.27
CA SER A 118 -4.15 4.12 -13.91
C SER A 118 -2.78 4.74 -13.59
N LEU A 119 -2.42 4.80 -12.30
CA LEU A 119 -1.17 5.41 -11.85
C LEU A 119 0.05 4.74 -12.48
N LEU A 120 0.10 3.40 -12.49
CA LEU A 120 1.21 2.67 -13.09
C LEU A 120 1.24 2.83 -14.61
N THR A 121 0.09 2.81 -15.27
CA THR A 121 0.01 3.04 -16.73
C THR A 121 0.53 4.44 -17.09
N GLU A 122 0.15 5.47 -16.34
CA GLU A 122 0.65 6.85 -16.49
C GLU A 122 2.17 6.95 -16.25
N CYS A 123 2.75 6.07 -15.46
CA CYS A 123 4.19 6.01 -15.21
C CYS A 123 4.98 5.21 -16.26
N GLY A 124 4.31 4.62 -17.26
CA GLY A 124 4.94 3.94 -18.39
C GLY A 124 4.87 2.41 -18.35
N PHE A 125 4.29 1.80 -17.31
CA PHE A 125 4.10 0.36 -17.26
C PHE A 125 3.08 -0.08 -18.33
N ARG A 126 3.50 -0.95 -19.26
CA ARG A 126 2.70 -1.30 -20.45
C ARG A 126 1.59 -2.30 -20.17
N ARG A 127 1.81 -3.15 -19.16
CA ARG A 127 0.88 -4.15 -18.70
C ARG A 127 0.81 -4.07 -17.19
N VAL A 128 -0.41 -4.03 -16.66
CA VAL A 128 -0.64 -4.05 -15.22
C VAL A 128 -1.63 -5.17 -14.90
N ASP A 129 -1.15 -6.20 -14.20
CA ASP A 129 -1.97 -7.32 -13.74
C ASP A 129 -2.48 -7.05 -12.32
N VAL A 130 -3.67 -7.54 -11.99
CA VAL A 130 -4.29 -7.40 -10.66
C VAL A 130 -4.73 -8.76 -10.12
N ALA A 131 -4.40 -9.04 -8.87
CA ALA A 131 -4.73 -10.26 -8.14
C ALA A 131 -5.20 -9.98 -6.71
N GLY A 132 -5.93 -10.93 -6.13
CA GLY A 132 -6.55 -10.84 -4.79
C GLY A 132 -5.73 -11.43 -3.64
N ASP A 133 -4.59 -12.06 -3.96
CA ASP A 133 -3.61 -12.59 -3.01
C ASP A 133 -2.26 -12.89 -3.71
N LEU A 134 -1.26 -13.29 -2.91
CA LEU A 134 0.07 -13.70 -3.36
C LEU A 134 0.08 -15.00 -4.19
N THR A 135 -0.99 -15.79 -4.15
CA THR A 135 -1.16 -16.97 -5.03
C THR A 135 -1.68 -16.60 -6.41
N ARG A 136 -1.82 -15.28 -6.68
CA ARG A 136 -2.36 -14.72 -7.92
C ARG A 136 -3.81 -15.11 -8.19
N SER A 137 -4.60 -15.36 -7.13
CA SER A 137 -6.03 -15.56 -7.30
C SER A 137 -6.69 -14.31 -7.87
N ARG A 138 -7.86 -14.47 -8.51
CA ARG A 138 -8.57 -13.32 -9.09
C ARG A 138 -8.93 -12.32 -8.00
N CYS A 139 -8.65 -11.03 -8.25
CA CYS A 139 -9.15 -9.96 -7.39
C CYS A 139 -10.68 -9.86 -7.54
N ASN A 140 -11.41 -10.42 -6.58
CA ASN A 140 -12.86 -10.43 -6.54
C ASN A 140 -13.36 -10.15 -5.12
N HIS A 141 -14.66 -10.33 -4.87
CA HIS A 141 -15.29 -10.06 -3.58
C HIS A 141 -14.76 -10.92 -2.41
N SER A 142 -13.92 -11.94 -2.63
CA SER A 142 -13.23 -12.72 -1.57
C SER A 142 -11.74 -12.39 -1.42
N ALA A 143 -11.19 -11.46 -2.20
CA ALA A 143 -9.79 -11.06 -2.13
C ALA A 143 -9.39 -10.63 -0.71
N LYS A 144 -8.24 -11.09 -0.21
CA LYS A 144 -7.73 -10.72 1.13
C LYS A 144 -6.78 -9.53 1.08
N TRP A 145 -6.14 -9.34 -0.06
CA TRP A 145 -5.21 -8.26 -0.35
C TRP A 145 -5.43 -7.78 -1.78
N LEU A 146 -4.91 -6.60 -2.10
CA LEU A 146 -4.78 -6.15 -3.47
C LEU A 146 -3.32 -6.29 -3.88
N LEU A 147 -3.07 -7.16 -4.86
CA LEU A 147 -1.76 -7.34 -5.48
C LEU A 147 -1.81 -6.74 -6.89
N VAL A 148 -0.92 -5.81 -7.18
CA VAL A 148 -0.79 -5.19 -8.52
C VAL A 148 0.62 -5.42 -9.02
N VAL A 149 0.75 -5.87 -10.27
CA VAL A 149 2.04 -6.11 -10.92
C VAL A 149 2.13 -5.30 -12.21
N GLY A 150 2.95 -4.26 -12.21
CA GLY A 150 3.28 -3.48 -13.40
C GLY A 150 4.51 -4.06 -14.10
N HIS A 151 4.43 -4.27 -15.42
CA HIS A 151 5.55 -4.74 -16.24
C HIS A 151 6.10 -3.60 -17.10
N ARG A 152 7.43 -3.43 -17.09
CA ARG A 152 8.14 -2.45 -17.91
C ARG A 152 8.38 -2.97 -19.33
#